data_AF-G8FGY9-F1
#
_entry.id   AF-G8FGY9-F1
#
_cell.length_a   1.000
_cell.length_b   1.000
_cell.length_c   1.000
_cell.angle_alpha   90.00
_cell.angle_beta   90.00
_cell.angle_gamma   90.00
#
_symmetry.space_group_name_H-M   'P 1'
#
loop_
_entity.id
_entity.type
_entity.pdbx_description
1 polymer ?
#
loop_
_entity_poly.entity_id
_entity_poly.type
_entity_poly.pdbx_seq_one_letter_code
_entity_poly.pdbx_strand_id
1 'polypeptide(L)'
;MVTFVVLGLIFCVVGGAIVAASASPLAAHKVPTHAWASPYECGFAATTPSFDSFGFSYLSLLIFFVVFDLEISLFLNLPEQGMVWSSFVYYFVFVGALCAGFGVEAFCGYVRWGY
;
A
#
# COMPACT_ATOMS: atom_id res chain seq x y z
N MET A 1 36.82 12.68 -2.45
CA MET A 1 36.98 11.27 -2.87
C MET A 1 37.25 10.33 -1.70
N VAL A 2 38.27 10.57 -0.87
CA VAL A 2 38.61 9.67 0.26
C VAL A 2 37.47 9.49 1.28
N THR A 3 36.75 10.56 1.63
CA THR A 3 35.61 10.51 2.56
C THR A 3 34.45 9.63 2.08
N PHE A 4 34.13 9.68 0.78
CA PHE A 4 33.10 8.82 0.18
C PHE A 4 33.50 7.34 0.18
N VAL A 5 34.79 7.05 -0.06
CA VAL A 5 35.32 5.68 0.00
C VAL A 5 35.28 5.12 1.42
N VAL A 6 35.62 5.94 2.42
CA VAL A 6 35.56 5.54 3.84
C VAL A 6 34.13 5.30 4.30
N LEU A 7 33.18 6.17 3.93
CA LEU A 7 31.75 5.96 4.24
C LEU A 7 31.20 4.70 3.57
N GLY A 8 31.58 4.42 2.33
CA GLY A 8 31.21 3.18 1.64
C GLY A 8 31.73 1.92 2.35
N LEU A 9 32.98 1.94 2.81
CA LEU A 9 33.56 0.83 3.57
C LEU A 9 32.85 0.60 4.91
N ILE A 10 32.54 1.68 5.64
CA ILE A 10 31.79 1.59 6.90
C ILE A 10 30.41 0.97 6.65
N PHE A 11 29.72 1.39 5.59
CA PHE A 11 28.40 0.84 5.26
C PHE A 11 28.46 -0.65 4.90
N CYS A 12 29.49 -1.09 4.16
CA CYS A 12 29.68 -2.51 3.84
C CYS A 12 29.97 -3.35 5.09
N VAL A 13 30.81 -2.85 6.01
CA VAL A 13 31.15 -3.58 7.25
C VAL A 13 29.94 -3.68 8.17
N VAL A 14 29.21 -2.57 8.35
CA VAL A 14 28.01 -2.55 9.20
C VAL A 14 26.90 -3.39 8.57
N GLY A 15 26.66 -3.27 7.26
CA GLY A 15 25.69 -4.08 6.53
C GLY A 15 26.02 -5.58 6.59
N GLY A 16 27.29 -5.95 6.40
CA GLY A 16 27.75 -7.33 6.53
C GLY A 16 27.58 -7.88 7.95
N ALA A 17 27.88 -7.08 8.98
CA ALA A 17 27.70 -7.46 10.38
C ALA A 17 26.22 -7.68 10.73
N ILE A 18 25.32 -6.83 10.24
CA ILE A 18 23.86 -6.97 10.47
C ILE A 18 23.35 -8.26 9.81
N VAL A 19 23.76 -8.55 8.57
CA VAL A 19 23.36 -9.77 7.85
C VAL A 19 23.91 -11.02 8.55
N ALA A 20 25.17 -10.99 8.98
CA ALA A 20 25.79 -12.11 9.70
C ALA A 20 25.21 -12.34 11.11
N ALA A 21 24.79 -11.26 11.79
CA ALA A 21 24.14 -11.34 13.10
C ALA A 21 22.67 -11.77 13.02
N SER A 22 22.03 -11.60 11.86
CA SER A 22 20.70 -12.16 11.64
C SER A 22 20.80 -13.70 11.66
N ALA A 23 19.95 -14.36 12.45
CA ALA A 23 19.93 -15.83 12.54
C ALA A 23 19.40 -16.50 11.26
N SER A 24 18.91 -15.70 10.31
CA SER A 24 18.17 -16.10 9.12
C SER A 24 18.96 -16.99 8.15
N PRO A 25 20.19 -16.66 7.71
CA PRO A 25 20.89 -17.44 6.69
C PRO A 25 21.44 -18.76 7.24
N LEU A 26 21.77 -18.85 8.54
CA LEU A 26 22.24 -20.09 9.17
C LEU A 26 21.08 -21.01 9.59
N ALA A 27 19.91 -20.46 9.94
CA ALA A 27 18.73 -21.26 10.28
C ALA A 27 17.98 -21.81 9.04
N ALA A 28 18.16 -21.18 7.87
CA ALA A 28 17.42 -21.50 6.64
C ALA A 28 17.90 -22.76 5.89
N HIS A 29 18.98 -23.44 6.32
CA HIS A 29 19.51 -24.62 5.62
C HIS A 29 18.74 -25.93 5.91
N LYS A 30 17.47 -25.86 6.30
CA LYS A 30 16.57 -27.01 6.31
C LYS A 30 15.62 -26.89 5.15
N VAL A 31 15.77 -27.78 4.16
CA VAL A 31 14.77 -27.94 3.10
C VAL A 31 13.45 -28.25 3.79
N PRO A 32 12.42 -27.39 3.67
CA PRO A 32 11.14 -27.65 4.29
C PRO A 32 10.59 -28.95 3.71
N THR A 33 10.17 -29.87 4.58
CA THR A 33 9.48 -31.07 4.12
C THR A 33 8.15 -30.67 3.47
N HIS A 34 7.65 -31.45 2.50
CA HIS A 34 6.46 -31.11 1.74
C HIS A 34 5.23 -30.76 2.63
N ALA A 35 5.11 -31.39 3.79
CA ALA A 35 4.06 -31.10 4.78
C ALA A 35 4.15 -29.70 5.43
N TRP A 36 5.34 -29.10 5.47
CA TRP A 36 5.55 -27.73 5.98
C TRP A 36 5.44 -26.69 4.87
N ALA A 37 5.62 -27.10 3.62
CA ALA A 37 5.51 -26.24 2.44
C ALA A 37 4.09 -26.23 1.82
N SER A 38 3.20 -27.13 2.27
CA SER A 38 1.81 -27.20 1.80
C SER A 38 0.92 -26.13 2.46
N PRO A 39 -0.15 -25.66 1.77
CA PRO A 39 -1.10 -24.71 2.35
C PRO A 39 -1.79 -25.27 3.60
N TYR A 40 -2.12 -24.39 4.55
CA TYR A 40 -2.79 -24.75 5.79
C TYR A 40 -4.29 -24.93 5.55
N GLU A 41 -4.76 -26.17 5.54
CA GLU A 41 -6.20 -26.51 5.48
C GLU A 41 -6.66 -27.18 6.78
N CYS A 42 -6.34 -26.60 7.93
CA CYS A 42 -6.75 -27.13 9.24
C CYS A 42 -6.36 -28.61 9.48
N GLY A 43 -5.27 -29.07 8.86
CA GLY A 43 -4.76 -30.45 8.96
C GLY A 43 -5.19 -31.41 7.85
N PHE A 44 -6.00 -30.96 6.88
CA PHE A 44 -6.37 -31.73 5.70
C PHE A 44 -5.38 -31.52 4.53
N ALA A 45 -5.40 -32.45 3.58
CA ALA A 45 -4.61 -32.33 2.35
C ALA A 45 -5.38 -31.48 1.32
N ALA A 46 -4.72 -30.47 0.75
CA ALA A 46 -5.32 -29.60 -0.26
C ALA A 46 -5.73 -30.38 -1.51
N THR A 47 -7.04 -30.50 -1.72
CA THR A 47 -7.62 -31.24 -2.86
C THR A 47 -7.89 -30.35 -4.06
N THR A 48 -7.99 -29.04 -3.86
CA THR A 48 -8.35 -28.08 -4.90
C THR A 48 -7.46 -26.85 -4.82
N PRO A 49 -7.06 -26.26 -5.96
CA PRO A 49 -6.43 -24.95 -5.94
C PRO A 49 -7.39 -23.93 -5.30
N SER A 50 -6.86 -23.08 -4.42
CA SER A 50 -7.58 -21.96 -3.84
C SER A 50 -7.89 -20.95 -4.96
N PHE A 51 -9.15 -20.89 -5.39
CA PHE A 51 -9.63 -19.81 -6.25
C PHE A 51 -10.27 -18.74 -5.37
N ASP A 52 -9.57 -17.62 -5.22
CA ASP A 52 -10.14 -16.45 -4.57
C ASP A 52 -11.04 -15.71 -5.58
N SER A 53 -12.35 -15.86 -5.41
CA SER A 53 -13.31 -15.02 -6.12
C SER A 53 -13.37 -13.67 -5.41
N PHE A 54 -12.58 -12.71 -5.89
CA PHE A 54 -12.67 -11.34 -5.40
C PHE A 54 -13.99 -10.71 -5.83
N GLY A 55 -14.75 -10.20 -4.86
CA GLY A 55 -16.02 -9.53 -5.12
C GLY A 55 -15.83 -8.21 -5.88
N PHE A 56 -16.81 -7.85 -6.72
CA PHE A 56 -16.83 -6.58 -7.47
C PHE A 56 -16.72 -5.35 -6.55
N SER A 57 -17.20 -5.44 -5.31
CA SER A 57 -17.11 -4.36 -4.32
C SER A 57 -15.67 -3.94 -4.02
N TYR A 58 -14.72 -4.88 -3.97
CA TYR A 58 -13.31 -4.56 -3.73
C TYR A 58 -12.69 -3.80 -4.90
N LEU A 59 -13.00 -4.22 -6.12
CA LEU A 59 -12.52 -3.55 -7.33
C LEU A 59 -13.05 -2.11 -7.39
N SER A 60 -14.34 -1.92 -7.08
CA SER A 60 -14.95 -0.58 -7.05
C SER A 60 -14.26 0.32 -6.03
N LEU A 61 -14.06 -0.17 -4.79
CA LEU A 61 -13.39 0.60 -3.73
C LEU A 61 -11.96 0.99 -4.14
N LEU A 62 -11.21 0.07 -4.74
CA LEU A 62 -9.86 0.35 -5.23
C LEU A 62 -9.84 1.47 -6.28
N ILE A 63 -10.77 1.46 -7.24
CA ILE A 63 -10.84 2.47 -8.29
C ILE A 63 -11.18 3.85 -7.69
N PHE A 64 -12.18 3.91 -6.80
CA PHE A 64 -12.54 5.16 -6.13
C PHE A 64 -11.40 5.70 -5.26
N PHE A 65 -10.71 4.83 -4.53
CA PHE A 65 -9.55 5.19 -3.72
C PHE A 65 -8.45 5.88 -4.56
N VAL A 66 -8.12 5.33 -5.73
CA VAL A 66 -7.11 5.91 -6.62
C VAL A 66 -7.52 7.29 -7.13
N VAL A 67 -8.80 7.47 -7.49
CA VAL A 67 -9.32 8.76 -7.98
C VAL A 67 -9.30 9.80 -6.85
N PHE A 68 -9.77 9.44 -5.66
CA PHE A 68 -9.81 10.34 -4.51
C PHE A 68 -8.42 10.74 -4.03
N ASP A 69 -7.43 9.85 -4.07
CA ASP A 69 -6.03 10.15 -3.74
C ASP A 69 -5.41 11.17 -4.72
N LEU A 70 -5.74 11.06 -6.00
CA LEU A 70 -5.35 12.04 -7.01
C LEU A 70 -5.97 13.41 -6.69
N GLU A 71 -7.25 13.46 -6.36
CA GLU A 71 -7.94 14.71 -6.04
C GLU A 71 -7.37 15.40 -4.79
N ILE A 72 -7.02 14.64 -3.75
CA ILE A 72 -6.31 15.19 -2.58
C ILE A 72 -4.92 15.71 -2.95
N SER A 73 -4.18 14.99 -3.80
CA SER A 73 -2.87 15.43 -4.28
C SER A 73 -2.96 16.76 -5.04
N LEU A 74 -4.04 16.99 -5.78
CA LEU A 74 -4.32 18.28 -6.42
C LEU A 74 -4.68 19.36 -5.39
N PHE A 75 -5.48 19.04 -4.37
CA PHE A 75 -5.82 19.98 -3.30
C PHE A 75 -4.58 20.43 -2.50
N LEU A 76 -3.62 19.53 -2.25
CA LEU A 76 -2.38 19.84 -1.55
C LEU A 76 -1.46 20.84 -2.27
N ASN A 77 -1.71 21.17 -3.54
CA ASN A 77 -1.00 22.23 -4.26
C ASN A 77 -1.49 23.66 -3.92
N LEU A 78 -2.55 23.80 -3.10
CA LEU A 78 -3.06 25.10 -2.65
C LEU A 78 -2.02 26.07 -2.07
N PRO A 79 -1.12 25.69 -1.13
CA PRO A 79 -0.20 26.63 -0.49
C PRO A 79 0.91 27.16 -1.42
N GLU A 80 1.19 26.44 -2.52
CA GLU A 80 2.16 26.88 -3.55
C GLU A 80 1.60 28.03 -4.40
N GLN A 81 0.28 28.19 -4.43
CA GLN A 81 -0.37 29.29 -5.15
C GLN A 81 -0.51 30.49 -4.23
N GLY A 82 0.15 31.59 -4.59
CA GLY A 82 0.07 32.85 -3.86
C GLY A 82 -1.37 33.34 -3.66
N MET A 83 -1.55 34.33 -2.78
CA MET A 83 -2.86 34.79 -2.31
C MET A 83 -3.63 35.58 -3.39
N VAL A 84 -4.24 34.86 -4.32
CA VAL A 84 -5.10 35.42 -5.38
C VAL A 84 -6.55 35.07 -5.08
N TRP A 85 -7.37 36.09 -4.80
CA TRP A 85 -8.78 35.92 -4.39
C TRP A 85 -9.67 35.23 -5.44
N SER A 86 -9.32 35.29 -6.73
CA SER A 86 -10.10 34.61 -7.79
C SER A 86 -9.94 33.09 -7.74
N SER A 87 -8.76 32.57 -7.40
CA SER A 87 -8.49 31.13 -7.33
C SER A 87 -9.22 30.46 -6.16
N PHE A 88 -9.51 31.21 -5.10
CA PHE A 88 -10.17 30.71 -3.89
C PHE A 88 -11.54 30.08 -4.15
N VAL A 89 -12.34 30.68 -5.04
CA VAL A 89 -13.68 30.16 -5.39
C VAL A 89 -13.59 28.80 -6.06
N TYR A 90 -12.61 28.60 -6.96
CA TYR A 90 -12.41 27.32 -7.63
C TYR A 90 -12.03 26.21 -6.65
N TYR A 91 -11.18 26.50 -5.65
CA TYR A 91 -10.86 25.55 -4.59
C TYR A 91 -12.06 25.21 -3.71
N PHE A 92 -12.93 26.18 -3.41
CA PHE A 92 -14.17 25.92 -2.67
C PHE A 92 -15.12 24.99 -3.45
N VAL A 93 -15.26 25.23 -4.76
CA VAL A 93 -16.05 24.35 -5.65
C VAL A 93 -15.42 22.95 -5.72
N PHE A 94 -14.09 22.87 -5.78
CA PHE A 94 -13.36 21.60 -5.80
C PHE A 94 -13.59 20.78 -4.52
N VAL A 95 -13.51 21.42 -3.34
CA VAL A 95 -13.85 20.76 -2.07
C VAL A 95 -15.31 20.31 -2.04
N GLY A 96 -16.23 21.10 -2.60
CA GLY A 96 -17.63 20.70 -2.76
C GLY A 96 -17.79 19.43 -3.60
N ALA A 97 -17.04 19.32 -4.71
CA ALA A 97 -17.02 18.13 -5.56
C ALA A 97 -16.46 16.90 -4.83
N LEU A 98 -15.35 17.06 -4.08
CA LEU A 98 -14.78 16.01 -3.23
C LEU A 98 -15.81 15.47 -2.21
N CYS A 99 -16.49 16.38 -1.50
CA CYS A 99 -17.53 15.98 -0.53
C CYS A 99 -18.71 15.27 -1.21
N ALA A 100 -19.12 15.74 -2.39
CA ALA A 100 -20.20 15.11 -3.15
C ALA A 100 -19.83 13.71 -3.63
N GLY A 101 -18.62 13.52 -4.18
CA GLY A 101 -18.11 12.23 -4.62
C GLY A 101 -18.05 11.20 -3.48
N PHE A 102 -17.47 11.60 -2.34
CA PHE A 102 -17.43 10.77 -1.15
C PHE A 102 -18.84 10.45 -0.61
N GLY A 103 -19.74 11.43 -0.63
CA GLY A 103 -21.14 11.23 -0.26
C GLY A 103 -21.81 10.15 -1.12
N VAL A 104 -21.69 10.24 -2.45
CA VAL A 104 -22.27 9.26 -3.38
C VAL A 104 -21.74 7.85 -3.08
N GLU A 105 -20.43 7.69 -2.86
CA GLU A 105 -19.84 6.40 -2.53
C GLU A 105 -20.44 5.80 -1.24
N ALA A 106 -20.52 6.62 -0.18
CA ALA A 106 -21.05 6.21 1.11
C ALA A 106 -22.54 5.82 1.03
N PHE A 107 -23.36 6.57 0.29
CA PHE A 107 -24.79 6.30 0.14
C PHE A 107 -25.10 5.16 -0.83
N CYS A 108 -24.32 4.99 -1.90
CA CYS A 108 -24.49 3.87 -2.85
C CYS A 108 -24.09 2.52 -2.26
N GLY A 109 -23.48 2.49 -1.07
CA GLY A 109 -23.24 1.24 -0.34
C GLY A 109 -22.01 0.47 -0.83
N TYR A 110 -21.12 1.08 -1.60
CA TYR A 110 -19.83 0.47 -1.98
C TYR A 110 -18.92 0.23 -0.78
N VAL A 111 -19.10 1.02 0.29
CA VAL A 111 -18.41 0.85 1.59
C VAL A 111 -19.05 -0.27 2.43
N ARG A 112 -20.30 -0.66 2.15
CA ARG A 112 -21.01 -1.64 2.98
C ARG A 112 -20.58 -3.05 2.58
N TRP A 113 -19.78 -3.67 3.42
CA TRP A 113 -19.49 -5.10 3.31
C TRP A 113 -20.71 -5.89 3.79
N GLY A 114 -21.42 -6.50 2.84
CA GLY A 114 -22.33 -7.59 3.14
C GLY A 114 -21.52 -8.86 3.31
N TYR A 115 -21.67 -9.51 4.46
CA TYR A 115 -21.28 -10.91 4.62
C TYR A 115 -22.14 -11.80 3.72
#